data_AF-A0A9N9ANY7-F1
#
_entry.id   AF-A0A9N9ANY7-F1
#
_cell.length_a   1.000
_cell.length_b   1.000
_cell.length_c   1.000
_cell.angle_alpha   90.00
_cell.angle_beta   90.00
_cell.angle_gamma   90.00
#
_symmetry.space_group_name_H-M   'P 1'
#
loop_
_entity.id
_entity.type
_entity.pdbx_description
1 polymer ?
#
loop_
_entity_poly.entity_id
_entity_poly.type
_entity_poly.pdbx_seq_one_letter_code
_entity_poly.pdbx_strand_id
1 'polypeptide(L)'
;MLTILKEDQIGVTLIFDGWINIRNEQLLETVIITSEGRSYVWKAMNISSERETHVKVIEKINMMLTELDIQAIKVIAIVTDSAGAYATA
;
A
#
# COMPACT_ATOMS: atom_id res chain seq x y z
N MET A 1 -15.00 -6.94 4.68
CA MET A 1 -13.58 -6.52 4.70
C MET A 1 -13.30 -5.60 5.89
N LEU A 2 -13.83 -4.38 5.93
CA LEU A 2 -13.47 -3.39 6.96
C LEU A 2 -13.62 -3.87 8.42
N THR A 3 -14.75 -4.49 8.76
CA THR A 3 -15.01 -5.05 10.10
C THR A 3 -13.95 -6.08 10.48
N ILE A 4 -13.57 -6.96 9.55
CA ILE A 4 -12.54 -7.98 9.76
C ILE A 4 -11.18 -7.33 10.06
N LEU A 5 -10.82 -6.27 9.35
CA LEU A 5 -9.55 -5.57 9.55
C LEU A 5 -9.51 -4.83 10.89
N LYS A 6 -10.64 -4.30 11.37
CA LYS A 6 -10.76 -3.62 12.67
C LYS A 6 -10.75 -4.59 13.85
N GLU A 7 -11.30 -5.79 13.66
CA GLU A 7 -11.36 -6.83 14.67
C GLU A 7 -10.06 -7.66 14.77
N ASP A 8 -9.09 -7.41 13.88
CA ASP A 8 -7.78 -8.04 13.95
C ASP A 8 -7.05 -7.62 15.24
N GLN A 9 -6.85 -8.59 16.15
CA GLN A 9 -6.32 -8.32 17.49
C GLN A 9 -4.85 -7.90 17.49
N ILE A 10 -4.07 -8.34 16.50
CA ILE A 10 -2.63 -8.08 16.43
C ILE A 10 -2.38 -6.81 15.60
N GLY A 11 -3.09 -6.71 14.47
CA GLY A 11 -2.97 -5.68 13.45
C GLY A 11 -2.61 -6.28 12.09
N VAL A 12 -2.71 -5.45 11.06
CA VAL A 12 -2.58 -5.86 9.65
C VAL A 12 -1.23 -5.50 9.07
N THR A 13 -0.80 -6.25 8.07
CA THR A 13 0.36 -5.95 7.23
C THR A 13 -0.11 -5.30 5.93
N LEU A 14 0.49 -4.17 5.57
CA LEU A 14 0.28 -3.54 4.26
C LEU A 14 1.36 -4.00 3.30
N ILE A 15 0.95 -4.34 2.08
CA ILE A 15 1.85 -4.66 0.98
C ILE A 15 1.62 -3.64 -0.12
N PHE A 16 2.69 -3.01 -0.55
CA PHE A 16 2.72 -2.14 -1.72
C PHE A 16 3.46 -2.83 -2.86
N ASP A 17 2.88 -2.81 -4.05
CA ASP A 17 3.47 -3.33 -5.27
C ASP A 17 3.30 -2.35 -6.43
N GLY A 18 4.37 -2.11 -7.17
CA GLY A 18 4.40 -1.18 -8.31
C GLY A 18 4.43 -1.93 -9.63
N TRP A 19 3.43 -1.75 -10.49
CA TRP A 19 3.40 -2.39 -11.82
C TRP A 19 2.89 -1.46 -12.92
N ILE A 20 3.18 -1.82 -14.17
CA ILE A 20 2.72 -1.09 -15.37
C ILE A 20 1.62 -1.89 -16.04
N ASN A 21 0.45 -1.28 -16.24
CA ASN A 21 -0.68 -1.95 -16.86
C ASN A 21 -0.63 -1.94 -18.41
N ILE A 22 -1.59 -2.62 -19.05
CA ILE A 22 -1.69 -2.69 -20.53
C ILE A 22 -1.89 -1.33 -21.21
N ARG A 23 -2.28 -0.29 -20.45
CA ARG A 23 -2.42 1.09 -20.92
C ARG A 23 -1.15 1.93 -20.69
N ASN A 24 -0.06 1.29 -20.27
CA ASN A 24 1.20 1.94 -19.91
C ASN A 24 1.07 2.93 -18.74
N GLU A 25 0.11 2.70 -17.85
CA GLU A 25 -0.04 3.45 -16.60
C GLU A 25 0.76 2.76 -15.51
N GLN A 26 1.54 3.54 -14.76
CA GLN A 26 2.20 3.05 -13.55
C GLN A 26 1.20 3.07 -12.40
N LEU A 27 0.96 1.92 -11.80
CA LEU A 27 0.02 1.72 -10.71
C LEU A 27 0.78 1.34 -9.44
N LEU A 28 0.33 1.88 -8.31
CA LEU A 28 0.69 1.43 -6.98
C LEU A 28 -0.48 0.65 -6.40
N GLU A 29 -0.35 -0.66 -6.35
CA GLU A 29 -1.33 -1.56 -5.75
C GLU A 29 -1.06 -1.73 -4.26
N THR A 30 -2.13 -1.89 -3.49
CA THR A 30 -2.06 -2.11 -2.04
C THR A 30 -2.93 -3.29 -1.64
N VAL A 31 -2.30 -4.25 -0.98
CA VAL A 31 -2.95 -5.43 -0.39
C VAL A 31 -2.82 -5.36 1.13
N ILE A 32 -3.90 -5.67 1.83
CA ILE A 32 -3.91 -5.77 3.29
C ILE A 32 -3.94 -7.25 3.67
N ILE A 33 -3.04 -7.68 4.54
CA ILE A 33 -3.00 -9.03 5.08
C ILE A 33 -3.30 -8.97 6.58
N THR A 34 -4.29 -9.75 7.03
CA THR A 34 -4.60 -9.91 8.45
C THR A 34 -3.50 -10.71 9.15
N SER A 35 -3.45 -10.66 10.48
CA SER A 35 -2.50 -11.48 11.25
C SER A 35 -2.70 -12.98 11.08
N GLU A 36 -3.91 -13.42 10.69
CA GLU A 36 -4.21 -14.80 10.27
C GLU A 36 -3.77 -15.14 8.84
N GLY A 37 -3.17 -14.19 8.10
CA GLY A 37 -2.70 -14.39 6.73
C GLY A 37 -3.78 -14.26 5.64
N ARG A 38 -4.96 -13.70 5.94
CA ARG A 38 -6.00 -13.47 4.91
C ARG A 38 -5.70 -12.18 4.16
N SER A 39 -5.61 -12.26 2.84
CA SER A 39 -5.29 -11.13 1.96
C SER A 39 -6.55 -10.47 1.36
N TYR A 40 -6.49 -9.14 1.26
CA TYR A 40 -7.53 -8.31 0.65
C TYR A 40 -6.90 -7.27 -0.26
N VAL A 41 -7.27 -7.25 -1.54
CA VAL A 41 -6.93 -6.16 -2.45
C VAL A 41 -7.71 -4.93 -1.99
N TRP A 42 -7.00 -3.85 -1.64
CA TRP A 42 -7.64 -2.67 -1.08
C TRP A 42 -7.73 -1.54 -2.08
N LYS A 43 -6.62 -1.14 -2.70
CA LYS A 43 -6.56 -0.01 -3.62
C LYS A 43 -5.52 -0.24 -4.71
N ALA A 44 -5.75 0.38 -5.86
CA ALA A 44 -4.75 0.60 -6.89
C ALA A 44 -4.80 2.08 -7.28
N MET A 45 -3.67 2.77 -7.16
CA MET A 45 -3.57 4.19 -7.47
C MET A 45 -2.73 4.39 -8.72
N ASN A 46 -3.24 5.15 -9.68
CA ASN A 46 -2.43 5.60 -10.80
C ASN A 46 -1.37 6.61 -10.30
N ILE A 47 -0.10 6.28 -10.48
CA ILE A 47 1.08 7.08 -10.12
C ILE A 47 1.89 7.48 -11.37
N SER A 48 1.29 7.42 -12.56
CA SER A 48 1.96 7.71 -13.83
C SER A 48 2.45 9.16 -13.93
N SER A 49 1.75 10.10 -13.29
CA SER A 49 2.14 11.52 -13.25
C SER A 49 3.16 11.86 -12.15
N GLU A 50 3.57 10.84 -11.40
CA GLU A 50 4.39 10.92 -10.20
C GLU A 50 5.73 10.18 -10.36
N ARG A 51 6.00 9.70 -11.59
CA ARG A 51 7.26 9.04 -11.96
C ARG A 51 8.48 9.79 -11.41
N GLU A 52 9.40 9.02 -10.82
CA GLU A 52 10.74 9.45 -10.37
C GLU A 52 10.82 10.36 -9.13
N THR A 53 9.69 10.69 -8.49
CA THR A 53 9.72 11.43 -7.22
C THR A 53 9.22 10.55 -6.07
N HIS A 54 10.15 9.92 -5.33
CA HIS A 54 9.85 9.15 -4.10
C HIS A 54 8.95 9.94 -3.15
N VAL A 55 9.08 11.27 -3.15
CA VAL A 55 8.27 12.21 -2.36
C VAL A 55 6.76 12.00 -2.58
N LYS A 56 6.30 11.95 -3.83
CA LYS A 56 4.86 11.81 -4.13
C LYS A 56 4.33 10.41 -3.80
N VAL A 57 5.17 9.38 -3.92
CA VAL A 57 4.81 8.01 -3.51
C VAL A 57 4.67 7.93 -1.99
N ILE A 58 5.60 8.55 -1.24
CA ILE A 58 5.51 8.67 0.22
C ILE A 58 4.24 9.40 0.66
N GLU A 59 3.85 10.48 -0.02
CA GLU A 59 2.59 11.19 0.26
C GLU A 59 1.37 10.27 0.10
N LYS A 60 1.32 9.45 -0.95
CA LYS A 60 0.23 8.48 -1.15
C LYS A 60 0.21 7.39 -0.08
N ILE A 61 1.38 6.88 0.32
CA ILE A 61 1.49 5.91 1.42
C ILE A 61 0.99 6.54 2.72
N ASN A 62 1.40 7.77 3.04
CA ASN A 62 0.96 8.48 4.24
C ASN A 62 -0.56 8.73 4.23
N MET A 63 -1.13 9.09 3.09
CA MET A 63 -2.57 9.23 2.93
C MET A 63 -3.29 7.92 3.25
N MET A 64 -2.81 6.80 2.71
CA MET A 64 -3.36 5.47 2.97
C MET A 64 -3.22 5.05 4.44
N LEU A 65 -2.08 5.34 5.08
CA LEU A 65 -1.89 5.08 6.52
C LEU A 65 -2.84 5.92 7.38
N THR A 66 -3.02 7.20 7.04
CA THR A 66 -3.96 8.09 7.73
C THR A 66 -5.40 7.58 7.61
N GLU A 67 -5.81 7.09 6.45
CA GLU A 67 -7.14 6.51 6.28
C GLU A 67 -7.37 5.27 7.16
N LEU A 68 -6.35 4.44 7.38
CA LEU A 68 -6.44 3.27 8.26
C LEU A 68 -6.48 3.68 9.72
N ASP A 69 -5.69 4.69 10.10
CA ASP A 69 -5.69 5.26 11.45
C ASP A 69 -7.05 5.87 11.82
N ILE A 70 -7.64 6.67 10.93
CA ILE A 70 -9.01 7.20 11.08
C ILE A 70 -10.03 6.07 11.30
N GLN A 71 -9.78 4.91 10.70
CA GLN A 71 -10.65 3.74 10.81
C GLN A 71 -10.34 2.87 12.04
N ALA A 72 -9.35 3.24 12.86
CA ALA A 72 -8.83 2.48 13.98
C ALA A 72 -8.30 1.09 13.58
N ILE A 73 -7.74 0.97 12.36
CA ILE A 73 -7.09 -0.25 11.90
C ILE A 73 -5.60 -0.14 12.20
N LYS A 74 -5.10 -1.02 13.06
CA LYS A 74 -3.69 -1.04 13.46
C LYS A 74 -2.85 -1.67 12.35
N VAL A 75 -1.89 -0.92 11.82
CA VAL A 75 -0.86 -1.42 10.88
C VAL A 75 0.37 -1.82 11.68
N ILE A 76 0.87 -3.05 11.49
CA ILE A 76 2.04 -3.58 12.23
C ILE A 76 3.28 -3.72 11.36
N ALA A 77 3.11 -3.80 10.05
CA ALA A 77 4.19 -3.95 9.09
C ALA A 77 3.80 -3.34 7.75
N ILE A 78 4.82 -2.85 7.04
CA ILE A 78 4.72 -2.43 5.65
C ILE A 78 5.76 -3.24 4.88
N VAL A 79 5.32 -3.88 3.81
CA VAL A 79 6.16 -4.62 2.87
C VAL A 79 6.08 -3.89 1.54
N THR A 80 7.23 -3.60 0.96
CA THR A 80 7.33 -3.08 -0.41
C THR A 80 8.16 -4.08 -1.20
N ASP A 81 7.91 -4.19 -2.51
CA ASP A 81 8.89 -4.81 -3.39
C ASP A 81 10.21 -4.01 -3.30
N SER A 82 11.33 -4.72 -3.43
CA SER A 82 12.64 -4.11 -3.23
C SER A 82 12.89 -3.08 -4.34
N ALA A 83 12.97 -1.84 -3.90
CA ALA A 83 13.15 -0.58 -4.61
C ALA A 83 14.47 -0.45 -5.41
N GLY A 84 14.96 -1.51 -6.07
CA GLY A 84 16.16 -1.43 -6.92
C GLY A 84 16.08 -0.33 -7.99
N ALA A 85 14.86 0.02 -8.43
CA ALA A 85 14.58 1.09 -9.38
C ALA A 85 14.63 2.52 -8.79
N TYR A 86 14.67 2.65 -7.46
CA TYR A 86 14.61 3.93 -6.73
C TYR A 86 15.95 4.28 -6.04
N ALA A 87 16.88 3.32 -5.96
CA ALA A 87 18.21 3.47 -5.36
C ALA A 87 19.31 3.81 -6.37
N THR A 88 19.00 3.91 -7.67
CA THR A 88 19.96 4.33 -8.70
C THR A 88 19.72 5.81 -9.05
N ALA A 89 20.42 6.68 -8.33
CA ALA A 89 20.70 8.06 -8.71
C ALA A 89 22.20 8.19 -9.04
#